data_AF-A0A920L2W1-F1
#
_entry.id   AF-A0A920L2W1-F1
#
_cell.length_a   1.000
_cell.length_b   1.000
_cell.length_c   1.000
_cell.angle_alpha   90.00
_cell.angle_beta   90.00
_cell.angle_gamma   90.00
#
_symmetry.space_group_name_H-M   'P 1'
#
loop_
_entity.id
_entity.type
_entity.pdbx_description
1 polymer ?
#
loop_
_entity_poly.entity_id
_entity_poly.type
_entity_poly.pdbx_seq_one_letter_code
_entity_poly.pdbx_strand_id
1 'polypeptide(L)'
;MHRMCDSLRENDNDELIEKWINGKTGYPFLDACMIYLKRHGWINFRMRAMVMSFASYNLWQPWQKTSPLLAELFVDFEPGIHIPQVQMQSGVTGINLPRIYSVTKQSFDQDADAKWIKEIIPSLKNVKVDEIHSANLNGEYIAPIVDLEKSSKYARDNIWSIRKGDEFKKLSKSVYLRHGSRKRQ
;
A
#
# COMPACT_ATOMS: atom_id res chain seq x y z
N MET A 1 8.28 3.85 -15.44
CA MET A 1 8.89 2.85 -14.54
C MET A 1 10.39 2.84 -14.71
N HIS A 2 11.15 2.58 -13.64
CA HIS A 2 12.60 2.41 -13.70
C HIS A 2 12.95 0.94 -13.95
N ARG A 3 13.66 0.65 -15.05
CA ARG A 3 13.92 -0.74 -15.49
C ARG A 3 14.61 -1.61 -14.44
N MET A 4 15.52 -1.05 -13.64
CA MET A 4 16.16 -1.80 -12.55
C MET A 4 15.20 -2.18 -11.40
N CYS A 5 13.95 -1.70 -11.41
CA CYS A 5 12.92 -2.13 -10.47
C CYS A 5 12.06 -3.29 -11.00
N ASP A 6 12.26 -3.73 -12.26
CA ASP A 6 11.47 -4.80 -12.86
C ASP A 6 11.67 -6.13 -12.11
N SER A 7 12.90 -6.39 -11.66
CA SER A 7 13.30 -7.54 -10.81
C SER A 7 13.21 -7.29 -9.30
N LEU A 8 12.55 -6.20 -8.85
CA LEU A 8 12.51 -5.88 -7.41
C LEU A 8 11.68 -6.91 -6.61
N ARG A 9 10.66 -7.51 -7.24
CA ARG A 9 9.73 -8.48 -6.62
C ARG A 9 9.38 -9.55 -7.64
N GLU A 10 10.23 -10.57 -7.74
CA GLU A 10 10.07 -11.63 -8.73
C GLU A 10 9.09 -12.71 -8.30
N ASN A 11 8.92 -12.89 -6.98
CA ASN A 11 8.01 -13.87 -6.40
C ASN A 11 6.73 -13.20 -5.92
N ASP A 12 5.62 -13.88 -6.11
CA ASP A 12 4.31 -13.57 -5.53
C ASP A 12 3.83 -14.67 -4.57
N ASN A 13 2.84 -14.32 -3.75
CA ASN A 13 2.17 -15.23 -2.82
C ASN A 13 0.66 -15.00 -2.92
N ASP A 14 -0.01 -15.90 -3.62
CA ASP A 14 -1.46 -15.82 -3.87
C ASP A 14 -2.28 -15.78 -2.58
N GLU A 15 -1.87 -16.49 -1.53
CA GLU A 15 -2.57 -16.49 -0.24
C GLU A 15 -2.53 -15.11 0.44
N LEU A 16 -1.36 -14.44 0.41
CA LEU A 16 -1.23 -13.08 0.95
C LEU A 16 -2.04 -12.08 0.13
N ILE A 17 -2.03 -12.21 -1.20
CA ILE A 17 -2.82 -11.36 -2.10
C ILE A 17 -4.31 -11.58 -1.85
N GLU A 18 -4.75 -12.83 -1.68
CA GLU A 18 -6.14 -13.18 -1.39
C GLU A 18 -6.60 -12.60 -0.05
N LYS A 19 -5.79 -12.74 1.01
CA LYS A 19 -6.07 -12.12 2.31
C LYS A 19 -6.17 -10.60 2.20
N TRP A 20 -5.26 -9.97 1.48
CA TRP A 20 -5.28 -8.53 1.26
C TRP A 20 -6.48 -8.05 0.47
N ILE A 21 -6.77 -8.64 -0.69
CA ILE A 21 -7.89 -8.22 -1.53
C ILE A 21 -9.21 -8.43 -0.80
N ASN A 22 -9.31 -9.43 0.07
CA ASN A 22 -10.51 -9.71 0.87
C ASN A 22 -10.65 -8.92 2.16
N GLY A 23 -9.72 -8.02 2.51
CA GLY A 23 -9.76 -7.29 3.78
C GLY A 23 -9.64 -8.23 4.98
N LYS A 24 -8.73 -9.21 4.88
CA LYS A 24 -8.43 -10.21 5.91
C LYS A 24 -6.96 -10.15 6.33
N THR A 25 -6.44 -8.94 6.52
CA THR A 25 -5.03 -8.72 6.85
C THR A 25 -4.75 -8.65 8.35
N GLY A 26 -5.79 -8.47 9.17
CA GLY A 26 -5.65 -8.25 10.61
C GLY A 26 -5.31 -6.81 10.97
N TYR A 27 -5.42 -5.88 10.01
CA TYR A 27 -5.25 -4.46 10.22
C TYR A 27 -6.58 -3.75 10.00
N PRO A 28 -7.35 -3.42 11.06
CA PRO A 28 -8.75 -3.03 10.94
C PRO A 28 -9.05 -1.90 9.95
N PHE A 29 -8.22 -0.86 9.91
CA PHE A 29 -8.42 0.24 8.99
C PHE A 29 -8.15 -0.13 7.53
N LEU A 30 -7.11 -0.94 7.28
CA LEU A 30 -6.82 -1.47 5.94
C LEU A 30 -7.93 -2.42 5.48
N ASP A 31 -8.36 -3.32 6.38
CA ASP A 31 -9.43 -4.26 6.12
C ASP A 31 -10.75 -3.54 5.85
N ALA A 32 -11.08 -2.50 6.63
CA ALA A 32 -12.23 -1.64 6.41
C ALA A 32 -12.17 -0.92 5.06
N CYS A 33 -11.00 -0.44 4.64
CA CYS A 33 -10.81 0.16 3.31
C CYS A 33 -11.15 -0.84 2.19
N MET A 34 -10.69 -2.09 2.31
CA MET A 34 -10.96 -3.13 1.30
C MET A 34 -12.42 -3.57 1.28
N ILE A 35 -13.04 -3.73 2.45
CA ILE A 35 -14.46 -4.06 2.59
C ILE A 35 -15.32 -2.93 1.99
N TYR A 36 -15.02 -1.68 2.33
CA TYR A 36 -15.73 -0.51 1.81
C TYR A 36 -15.57 -0.40 0.30
N LEU A 37 -14.34 -0.54 -0.22
CA LEU A 37 -14.06 -0.51 -1.64
C LEU A 37 -14.85 -1.58 -2.39
N LYS A 38 -14.89 -2.83 -1.91
CA LYS A 38 -15.68 -3.89 -2.55
C LYS A 38 -17.18 -3.60 -2.59
N ARG A 39 -17.71 -2.94 -1.58
CA ARG A 39 -19.14 -2.64 -1.47
C ARG A 39 -19.55 -1.43 -2.31
N HIS A 40 -18.73 -0.39 -2.33
CA HIS A 40 -19.10 0.93 -2.86
C HIS A 40 -18.34 1.31 -4.13
N GLY A 41 -17.27 0.59 -4.46
CA GLY A 41 -16.46 0.82 -5.64
C GLY A 41 -15.55 2.05 -5.58
N TRP A 42 -15.45 2.72 -4.43
CA TRP A 42 -14.68 3.95 -4.29
C TRP A 42 -14.09 4.11 -2.90
N ILE A 43 -12.83 4.56 -2.84
CA ILE A 43 -12.15 5.07 -1.63
C ILE A 43 -11.31 6.29 -2.01
N ASN A 44 -11.03 7.16 -1.04
CA ASN A 44 -10.24 8.36 -1.30
C ASN A 44 -8.76 8.04 -1.62
N PHE A 45 -8.05 9.03 -2.17
CA PHE A 45 -6.66 8.86 -2.61
C PHE A 45 -5.72 8.33 -1.52
N ARG A 46 -5.86 8.78 -0.27
CA ARG A 46 -4.98 8.39 0.82
C ARG A 46 -5.19 6.93 1.22
N MET A 47 -6.43 6.46 1.20
CA MET A 47 -6.76 5.04 1.35
C MET A 47 -6.20 4.21 0.19
N ARG A 48 -6.38 4.64 -1.07
CA ARG A 48 -5.79 3.94 -2.24
C ARG A 48 -4.27 3.82 -2.13
N ALA A 49 -3.61 4.91 -1.76
CA ALA A 49 -2.17 4.94 -1.59
C ALA A 49 -1.69 4.00 -0.48
N MET A 50 -2.38 3.98 0.67
CA MET A 50 -2.07 3.07 1.76
C MET A 50 -2.26 1.60 1.36
N VAL A 51 -3.41 1.26 0.75
CA VAL A 51 -3.74 -0.10 0.30
C VAL A 51 -2.68 -0.64 -0.66
N MET A 52 -2.29 0.15 -1.66
CA MET A 52 -1.28 -0.24 -2.63
C MET A 52 0.13 -0.29 -2.02
N SER A 53 0.47 0.68 -1.15
CA SER A 53 1.72 0.69 -0.39
C SER A 53 1.86 -0.58 0.45
N PHE A 54 0.82 -0.99 1.18
CA PHE A 54 0.86 -2.16 2.05
C PHE A 54 1.14 -3.44 1.25
N ALA A 55 0.45 -3.64 0.12
CA ALA A 55 0.72 -4.77 -0.78
C ALA A 55 2.18 -4.79 -1.27
N SER A 56 2.73 -3.64 -1.67
CA SER A 56 4.08 -3.56 -2.23
C SER A 56 5.22 -3.57 -1.22
N TYR A 57 5.01 -3.12 0.02
CA TYR A 57 6.09 -3.03 1.01
C TYR A 57 5.91 -4.00 2.18
N ASN A 58 4.70 -4.12 2.72
CA ASN A 58 4.46 -4.98 3.87
C ASN A 58 4.27 -6.45 3.46
N LEU A 59 3.57 -6.70 2.36
CA LEU A 59 3.40 -8.04 1.80
C LEU A 59 4.45 -8.40 0.75
N TRP A 60 5.23 -7.41 0.30
CA TRP A 60 6.27 -7.56 -0.71
C TRP A 60 5.78 -8.18 -2.04
N GLN A 61 4.56 -7.84 -2.46
CA GLN A 61 3.95 -8.38 -3.68
C GLN A 61 4.22 -7.50 -4.92
N PRO A 62 4.39 -8.09 -6.11
CA PRO A 62 4.54 -7.35 -7.35
C PRO A 62 3.24 -6.61 -7.71
N TRP A 63 3.36 -5.35 -8.09
CA TRP A 63 2.21 -4.50 -8.41
C TRP A 63 1.44 -5.02 -9.63
N GLN A 64 2.11 -5.77 -10.52
CA GLN A 64 1.51 -6.41 -11.69
C GLN A 64 0.44 -7.45 -11.29
N LYS A 65 0.57 -8.07 -10.12
CA LYS A 65 -0.41 -9.03 -9.58
C LYS A 65 -1.53 -8.32 -8.81
N THR A 66 -1.22 -7.23 -8.11
CA THR A 66 -2.19 -6.56 -7.23
C THR A 66 -2.99 -5.45 -7.94
N SER A 67 -2.42 -4.82 -8.98
CA SER A 67 -3.04 -3.72 -9.72
C SER A 67 -4.32 -4.12 -10.47
N PRO A 68 -4.36 -5.27 -11.18
CA PRO A 68 -5.59 -5.68 -11.89
C PRO A 68 -6.72 -5.97 -10.90
N LEU A 69 -6.41 -6.66 -9.80
CA LEU A 69 -7.39 -6.97 -8.76
C LEU A 69 -8.01 -5.72 -8.14
N LEU A 70 -7.19 -4.68 -7.89
CA LEU A 70 -7.73 -3.39 -7.44
C LEU A 70 -8.54 -2.67 -8.51
N ALA A 71 -8.09 -2.73 -9.77
CA ALA A 71 -8.78 -2.07 -10.89
C ALA A 71 -10.21 -2.58 -11.04
N GLU A 72 -10.43 -3.89 -10.87
CA GLU A 72 -11.76 -4.52 -10.91
C GLU A 72 -12.74 -3.99 -9.85
N LEU A 73 -12.23 -3.43 -8.75
CA LEU A 73 -13.08 -2.90 -7.68
C LEU A 73 -13.48 -1.43 -7.90
N PHE A 74 -12.78 -0.67 -8.74
CA PHE A 74 -13.01 0.77 -8.85
C PHE A 74 -14.07 1.11 -9.91
N VAL A 75 -15.16 1.76 -9.49
CA VAL A 75 -16.16 2.29 -10.44
C VAL A 75 -15.64 3.50 -11.23
N ASP A 76 -14.61 4.16 -10.70
CA ASP A 76 -13.91 5.28 -11.32
C ASP A 76 -12.56 4.86 -11.91
N PHE A 77 -12.41 3.58 -12.28
CA PHE A 77 -11.20 3.08 -12.90
C PHE A 77 -10.92 3.82 -14.21
N GLU A 78 -9.76 4.48 -14.25
CA GLU A 78 -9.22 5.10 -15.45
C GLU A 78 -7.75 4.67 -15.58
N PRO A 79 -7.36 3.91 -16.62
CA PRO A 79 -6.00 3.37 -16.74
C PRO A 79 -4.92 4.45 -16.75
N GLY A 80 -5.21 5.62 -17.33
CA GLY A 80 -4.29 6.77 -17.35
C GLY A 80 -3.99 7.36 -15.96
N ILE A 81 -4.85 7.09 -14.97
CA ILE A 81 -4.70 7.54 -13.59
C ILE A 81 -4.20 6.40 -12.70
N HIS A 82 -4.83 5.22 -12.81
CA HIS A 82 -4.58 4.07 -11.94
C HIS A 82 -3.15 3.55 -12.05
N ILE A 83 -2.68 3.28 -13.27
CA ILE A 83 -1.37 2.66 -13.47
C ILE A 83 -0.22 3.55 -12.97
N PRO A 84 -0.16 4.87 -13.29
CA PRO A 84 0.87 5.73 -12.74
C PRO A 84 0.82 5.84 -11.21
N GLN A 85 -0.38 5.88 -10.62
CA GLN A 85 -0.55 5.92 -9.17
C GLN A 85 -0.04 4.63 -8.54
N VAL A 86 -0.43 3.47 -9.05
CA VAL A 86 0.06 2.18 -8.56
C VAL A 86 1.58 2.10 -8.64
N GLN A 87 2.18 2.42 -9.79
CA GLN A 87 3.64 2.40 -9.94
C GLN A 87 4.35 3.34 -8.96
N MET A 88 3.75 4.52 -8.69
CA MET A 88 4.28 5.47 -7.71
C MET A 88 4.26 4.89 -6.30
N GLN A 89 3.13 4.29 -5.90
CA GLN A 89 2.97 3.73 -4.56
C GLN A 89 3.74 2.43 -4.36
N SER A 90 4.00 1.68 -5.41
CA SER A 90 4.83 0.46 -5.38
C SER A 90 6.33 0.71 -5.37
N GLY A 91 6.76 1.97 -5.53
CA GLY A 91 8.16 2.39 -5.44
C GLY A 91 8.99 2.12 -6.70
N VAL A 92 8.35 1.75 -7.81
CA VAL A 92 9.02 1.30 -9.05
C VAL A 92 9.27 2.42 -10.06
N THR A 93 8.88 3.66 -9.76
CA THR A 93 9.10 4.81 -10.66
C THR A 93 10.57 5.26 -10.71
N GLY A 94 11.33 5.06 -9.62
CA GLY A 94 12.75 5.40 -9.50
C GLY A 94 13.11 6.88 -9.41
N ILE A 95 12.20 7.79 -9.81
CA ILE A 95 12.40 9.24 -9.72
C ILE A 95 11.96 9.82 -8.36
N ASN A 96 10.91 9.26 -7.76
CA ASN A 96 10.39 9.70 -6.47
C ASN A 96 10.98 8.87 -5.33
N LEU A 97 11.03 9.45 -4.13
CA LEU A 97 11.31 8.69 -2.92
C LEU A 97 10.18 7.69 -2.67
N PRO A 98 10.49 6.40 -2.39
CA PRO A 98 9.48 5.43 -2.02
C PRO A 98 8.76 5.88 -0.75
N ARG A 99 7.44 5.79 -0.73
CA ARG A 99 6.61 6.17 0.42
C ARG A 99 5.97 4.92 1.00
N ILE A 100 6.46 4.47 2.14
CA ILE A 100 5.87 3.36 2.89
C ILE A 100 4.87 3.96 3.88
N TYR A 101 3.59 3.70 3.66
CA TYR A 101 2.52 4.20 4.52
C TYR A 101 2.40 3.35 5.78
N SER A 102 2.34 3.99 6.95
CA SER A 102 2.02 3.33 8.22
C SER A 102 0.51 3.20 8.35
N VAL A 103 0.01 1.96 8.33
CA VAL A 103 -1.43 1.66 8.47
C VAL A 103 -1.97 2.12 9.82
N THR A 104 -1.20 1.91 10.90
CA THR A 104 -1.58 2.32 12.27
C THR A 104 -1.69 3.83 12.39
N LYS A 105 -0.72 4.58 11.84
CA LYS A 105 -0.78 6.05 11.81
C LYS A 105 -1.96 6.56 10.97
N GLN A 106 -2.19 5.97 9.80
CA GLN A 106 -3.33 6.36 8.95
C GLN A 106 -4.67 6.07 9.63
N SER A 107 -4.78 4.94 10.33
CA SER A 107 -5.94 4.56 11.12
C SER A 107 -6.29 5.64 12.14
N PHE A 108 -5.31 6.04 12.96
CA PHE A 108 -5.50 7.09 13.97
C PHE A 108 -5.75 8.47 13.36
N ASP A 109 -4.97 8.88 12.36
CA ASP A 109 -5.08 10.22 11.74
C ASP A 109 -6.43 10.43 11.03
N GLN A 110 -7.07 9.37 10.52
CA GLN A 110 -8.27 9.46 9.69
C GLN A 110 -9.56 9.07 10.42
N ASP A 111 -9.47 8.27 11.49
CA ASP A 111 -10.62 7.79 12.25
C ASP A 111 -10.27 7.65 13.73
N ALA A 112 -9.85 8.75 14.38
CA ALA A 112 -9.29 8.74 15.74
C ALA A 112 -10.18 8.07 16.83
N ASP A 113 -11.50 8.01 16.62
CA ASP A 113 -12.45 7.35 17.53
C ASP A 113 -12.81 5.91 17.08
N ALA A 114 -12.18 5.40 16.02
CA ALA A 114 -12.49 4.16 15.33
C ALA A 114 -13.98 4.00 14.94
N LYS A 115 -14.71 5.11 14.74
CA LYS A 115 -16.16 5.10 14.48
C LYS A 115 -16.45 4.48 13.12
N TRP A 116 -15.72 4.90 12.10
CA TRP A 116 -15.90 4.39 10.75
C TRP A 116 -15.46 2.92 10.65
N ILE A 117 -14.34 2.54 11.27
CA ILE A 117 -13.89 1.14 11.33
C ILE A 117 -14.97 0.25 11.95
N LYS A 118 -15.58 0.67 13.07
CA LYS A 118 -16.64 -0.09 13.75
C LYS A 118 -17.94 -0.19 12.96
N GLU A 119 -18.23 0.80 12.12
CA GLU A 119 -19.37 0.76 11.19
C GLU A 119 -19.14 -0.27 10.08
N ILE A 120 -17.94 -0.28 9.50
CA ILE A 120 -17.59 -1.19 8.40
C ILE A 120 -17.34 -2.63 8.90
N ILE A 121 -16.79 -2.79 10.10
CA ILE A 121 -16.48 -4.08 10.73
C ILE A 121 -17.25 -4.18 12.07
N PRO A 122 -18.54 -4.56 12.04
CA PRO A 122 -19.39 -4.55 13.23
C PRO A 122 -18.91 -5.45 14.39
N SER A 123 -18.09 -6.47 14.12
CA SER A 123 -17.50 -7.31 15.17
C SER A 123 -16.56 -6.54 16.10
N LEU A 124 -16.03 -5.40 15.66
CA LEU A 124 -15.11 -4.56 16.45
C LEU A 124 -15.83 -3.50 17.31
N LYS A 125 -17.17 -3.47 17.33
CA LYS A 125 -17.95 -2.42 18.03
C LYS A 125 -17.55 -2.24 19.50
N ASN A 126 -17.30 -3.35 20.20
CA ASN A 126 -16.97 -3.37 21.63
C ASN A 126 -15.47 -3.32 21.93
N VAL A 127 -14.62 -3.39 20.91
CA VAL A 127 -13.16 -3.31 21.06
C VAL A 127 -12.74 -1.88 21.41
N LYS A 128 -11.70 -1.73 22.23
CA LYS A 128 -11.16 -0.40 22.57
C LYS A 128 -10.51 0.24 21.35
N VAL A 129 -10.63 1.57 21.27
CA VAL A 129 -10.10 2.36 20.15
C VAL A 129 -8.59 2.16 19.97
N ASP A 130 -7.84 2.16 21.07
CA ASP A 130 -6.38 1.96 21.05
C ASP A 130 -5.99 0.59 20.47
N GLU A 131 -6.73 -0.46 20.81
CA GLU A 131 -6.51 -1.84 20.32
C GLU A 131 -6.79 -1.96 18.81
N ILE A 132 -7.81 -1.25 18.32
CA ILE A 132 -8.13 -1.15 16.90
C ILE A 132 -6.99 -0.47 16.13
N HIS A 133 -6.52 0.69 16.61
CA HIS A 133 -5.49 1.44 15.93
C HIS A 133 -4.12 0.77 15.98
N SER A 134 -3.80 0.05 17.07
CA SER A 134 -2.56 -0.71 17.19
C SER A 134 -2.62 -2.08 16.49
N ALA A 135 -3.79 -2.51 16.02
CA ALA A 135 -4.04 -3.86 15.52
C ALA A 135 -3.67 -4.97 16.53
N ASN A 136 -3.74 -4.67 17.83
CA ASN A 136 -3.52 -5.63 18.90
C ASN A 136 -4.86 -5.98 19.55
N LEU A 137 -5.58 -6.91 18.93
CA LEU A 137 -6.99 -7.16 19.18
C LEU A 137 -7.25 -8.31 20.17
N ASN A 138 -6.22 -8.85 20.83
CA ASN A 138 -6.33 -9.90 21.86
C ASN A 138 -7.22 -11.11 21.50
N GLY A 139 -7.32 -11.45 20.21
CA GLY A 139 -8.16 -12.55 19.70
C GLY A 139 -9.61 -12.16 19.37
N GLU A 140 -10.03 -10.91 19.56
CA GLU A 140 -11.34 -10.39 19.13
C GLU A 140 -11.46 -10.23 17.60
N TYR A 141 -10.35 -10.39 16.88
CA TYR A 141 -10.28 -10.33 15.42
C TYR A 141 -9.17 -11.24 14.88
N ILE A 142 -9.10 -11.34 13.56
CA ILE A 142 -8.01 -12.08 12.90
C ILE A 142 -6.65 -11.47 13.21
N ALA A 143 -5.65 -12.33 13.38
CA ALA A 143 -4.28 -11.90 13.68
C ALA A 143 -3.63 -11.18 12.47
N PRO A 144 -2.79 -10.17 12.71
CA PRO A 144 -2.00 -9.54 11.66
C PRO A 144 -1.20 -10.54 10.84
N ILE A 145 -1.33 -10.49 9.52
CA ILE A 145 -0.70 -11.47 8.60
C ILE A 145 0.81 -11.24 8.41
N VAL A 146 1.31 -10.08 8.84
CA VAL A 146 2.72 -9.68 8.78
C VAL A 146 3.06 -8.79 9.97
N ASP A 147 4.34 -8.66 10.30
CA ASP A 147 4.86 -7.67 11.25
C ASP A 147 5.21 -6.37 10.50
N LEU A 148 4.61 -5.23 10.88
CA LEU A 148 4.82 -3.96 10.16
C LEU A 148 6.26 -3.47 10.21
N GLU A 149 6.95 -3.63 11.35
CA GLU A 149 8.31 -3.11 11.51
C GLU A 149 9.29 -3.93 10.68
N LYS A 150 9.25 -5.25 10.81
CA LYS A 150 10.11 -6.18 10.06
C LYS A 150 9.87 -6.06 8.56
N SER A 151 8.62 -6.05 8.13
CA SER A 151 8.29 -5.95 6.70
C SER A 151 8.68 -4.59 6.11
N SER A 152 8.44 -3.49 6.83
CA SER A 152 8.85 -2.15 6.38
C SER A 152 10.36 -1.98 6.36
N LYS A 153 11.08 -2.61 7.29
CA LYS A 153 12.55 -2.65 7.28
C LYS A 153 13.07 -3.44 6.07
N TYR A 154 12.59 -4.68 5.88
CA TYR A 154 12.93 -5.52 4.74
C TYR A 154 12.70 -4.79 3.41
N ALA A 155 11.55 -4.13 3.26
CA ALA A 155 11.23 -3.37 2.06
C ALA A 155 12.19 -2.19 1.82
N ARG A 156 12.52 -1.43 2.87
CA ARG A 156 13.48 -0.33 2.78
C ARG A 156 14.85 -0.84 2.36
N ASP A 157 15.34 -1.90 2.99
CA ASP A 157 16.68 -2.42 2.76
C ASP A 157 16.83 -2.90 1.30
N ASN A 158 15.86 -3.65 0.77
CA ASN A 158 15.87 -4.12 -0.61
C ASN A 158 15.71 -3.00 -1.65
N ILE A 159 14.88 -1.99 -1.37
CA ILE A 159 14.74 -0.87 -2.32
C ILE A 159 16.01 -0.02 -2.31
N TRP A 160 16.58 0.24 -1.12
CA TRP A 160 17.78 1.05 -1.00
C TRP A 160 19.03 0.36 -1.54
N SER A 161 19.11 -0.97 -1.51
CA SER A 161 20.23 -1.71 -2.11
C SER A 161 20.35 -1.42 -3.61
N ILE A 162 19.22 -1.41 -4.34
CA ILE A 162 19.18 -1.11 -5.77
C ILE A 162 19.39 0.40 -6.03
N ARG A 163 18.71 1.26 -5.25
CA ARG A 163 18.75 2.72 -5.46
C ARG A 163 20.11 3.37 -5.17
N LYS A 164 20.97 2.72 -4.38
CA LYS A 164 22.32 3.20 -4.07
C LYS A 164 23.29 3.05 -5.26
N GLY A 165 23.01 2.15 -6.20
CA GLY A 165 23.85 1.89 -7.36
C GLY A 165 23.98 3.09 -8.31
N ASP A 166 25.16 3.28 -8.88
CA ASP A 166 25.44 4.43 -9.75
C ASP A 166 24.65 4.38 -11.05
N GLU A 167 24.47 3.18 -11.63
CA GLU A 167 23.61 2.98 -12.80
C GLU A 167 22.16 3.38 -12.54
N PHE A 168 21.63 3.06 -11.34
CA PHE A 168 20.28 3.49 -10.94
C PHE A 168 20.18 5.02 -10.91
N LYS A 169 21.15 5.67 -10.28
CA LYS A 169 21.19 7.15 -10.19
C LYS A 169 21.30 7.80 -11.57
N LYS A 170 22.13 7.27 -12.46
CA LYS A 170 22.29 7.76 -13.84
C LYS A 170 20.96 7.68 -14.61
N LEU A 171 20.29 6.52 -14.55
CA LEU A 171 19.01 6.29 -15.21
C LEU A 171 17.89 7.16 -14.63
N SER A 172 17.76 7.23 -13.30
CA SER A 172 16.78 8.13 -12.67
C SER A 172 17.01 9.60 -13.04
N LYS A 173 18.28 10.05 -13.10
CA LYS A 173 18.63 11.42 -13.50
C LYS A 173 18.26 11.69 -14.96
N SER A 174 18.51 10.76 -15.88
CA SER A 174 18.18 10.96 -17.30
C SER A 174 16.67 11.07 -17.52
N VAL A 175 15.88 10.23 -16.85
CA VAL A 175 14.41 10.30 -16.86
C VAL A 175 13.92 11.63 -16.28
N TYR A 176 14.48 12.05 -15.13
CA TYR A 176 14.14 13.33 -14.51
C TYR A 176 14.45 14.53 -15.41
N LEU A 177 15.59 14.55 -16.10
CA LEU A 177 15.94 15.65 -17.01
C LEU A 177 15.01 15.73 -18.23
N ARG A 178 14.55 14.58 -18.73
CA ARG A 178 13.64 14.53 -19.89
C ARG A 178 12.20 14.89 -19.54
N HIS A 179 11.71 14.45 -18.38
CA HIS A 179 10.28 14.50 -18.03
C HIS A 179 9.94 15.27 -16.76
N GLY A 180 10.93 15.61 -15.94
CA GLY A 180 10.74 16.38 -14.72
C GLY A 180 10.34 17.82 -15.03
N SER A 181 9.54 18.40 -14.13
CA SER A 181 9.20 19.81 -14.21
C SER A 181 10.47 20.65 -14.15
N ARG A 182 10.71 21.44 -15.21
CA ARG A 182 11.84 22.36 -15.25
C ARG A 182 11.56 23.46 -14.23
N LYS A 183 12.47 23.66 -13.26
CA LYS A 183 12.46 24.93 -12.52
C LYS A 183 12.52 26.03 -13.55
N ARG A 184 11.53 26.93 -13.56
CA ARG A 184 11.66 28.20 -14.30
C ARG A 184 12.94 28.85 -13.77
N GLN A 185 13.94 28.97 -14.64
CA GLN A 185 15.08 29.85 -14.41
C GLN A 185 14.60 31.29 -14.44
#